data_AF-A0A9W6H795-F1
#
_entry.id   AF-A0A9W6H795-F1
#
_cell.length_a   1.000
_cell.length_b   1.000
_cell.length_c   1.000
_cell.angle_alpha   90.00
_cell.angle_beta   90.00
_cell.angle_gamma   90.00
#
_symmetry.space_group_name_H-M   'P 1'
#
loop_
_entity.id
_entity.type
_entity.pdbx_description
1 polymer ?
#
loop_
_entity_poly.entity_id
_entity_poly.type
_entity_poly.pdbx_seq_one_letter_code
_entity_poly.pdbx_strand_id
1 'polypeptide(L)'
;MRKPRVRPALLLTASFVVSVAVVMSAGLLEAHPTSASYRSDGYLSSSEELSHWVDTIYAPDPAVDTGTGADGSVQAVAVDADGRSLLVGDFTAFNGTTVGRVVRLNTDGSVDTAFDTGSGANDTVRALVVDADGRIILGGDFTAFNGTTVGRVVRLNPDGSIDATFDTGIGASSTVHGAAVDADGRIVIVGAFAAFKGTSAANKVVRLDQDGSIDNDFTANTGTGAPGGVILDVAVGVDGTILLAGTFTTFNRTAVGNTVRLQPDGRTDTTFDTGTGSDSTVRTIAIDPDGMVVLGGDFTTFDGTESASLVLLHPSGAVHTRFIGSGDNSTRTVALDADGNIFFGGVRADGTGRFALLNRDGRADTSLTTGAGADGSVNSAALDADGALLLGGDFTTFNGESHSRVVRLTLQVVPH
;
A
#
# COMPACT_ATOMS: atom_id res chain seq x y z
N MET A 1 -13.35 -16.00 -54.21
CA MET A 1 -13.51 -14.55 -54.05
C MET A 1 -14.03 -14.28 -52.64
N ARG A 2 -13.25 -13.57 -51.81
CA ARG A 2 -13.50 -13.37 -50.37
C ARG A 2 -14.59 -12.31 -50.15
N LYS A 3 -15.56 -12.59 -49.26
CA LYS A 3 -16.43 -11.58 -48.62
C LYS A 3 -15.64 -10.83 -47.54
N PRO A 4 -15.78 -9.50 -47.38
CA PRO A 4 -15.20 -8.80 -46.25
C PRO A 4 -16.00 -9.09 -44.97
N ARG A 5 -15.29 -9.33 -43.87
CA ARG A 5 -15.84 -9.44 -42.51
C ARG A 5 -15.97 -8.03 -41.92
N VAL A 6 -17.17 -7.65 -41.51
CA VAL A 6 -17.41 -6.50 -40.62
C VAL A 6 -16.96 -6.91 -39.22
N ARG A 7 -16.09 -6.10 -38.59
CA ARG A 7 -15.74 -6.24 -37.17
C ARG A 7 -16.77 -5.45 -36.34
N PRO A 8 -17.20 -5.92 -35.15
CA PRO A 8 -18.07 -5.16 -34.28
C PRO A 8 -17.32 -3.96 -33.70
N ALA A 9 -18.00 -2.81 -33.65
CA ALA A 9 -17.49 -1.57 -33.05
C ALA A 9 -17.41 -1.73 -31.53
N LEU A 10 -16.22 -1.46 -30.98
CA LEU A 10 -16.00 -1.33 -29.54
C LEU A 10 -16.65 -0.01 -29.10
N LEU A 11 -17.65 -0.11 -28.24
CA LEU A 11 -18.35 1.05 -27.67
C LEU A 11 -17.43 1.67 -26.60
N LEU A 12 -16.51 2.56 -27.01
CA LEU A 12 -15.75 3.37 -26.06
C LEU A 12 -16.70 4.39 -25.43
N THR A 13 -16.80 4.37 -24.10
CA THR A 13 -17.71 5.18 -23.29
C THR A 13 -17.45 6.69 -23.47
N ALA A 14 -18.55 7.45 -23.56
CA ALA A 14 -18.60 8.87 -23.91
C ALA A 14 -17.76 9.83 -23.02
N SER A 15 -17.20 9.40 -21.89
CA SER A 15 -16.35 10.25 -21.03
C SER A 15 -15.05 10.70 -21.69
N PHE A 16 -14.44 9.88 -22.55
CA PHE A 16 -13.12 10.19 -23.12
C PHE A 16 -13.14 11.38 -24.11
N VAL A 17 -14.26 11.57 -24.80
CA VAL A 17 -14.43 12.66 -25.78
C VAL A 17 -14.73 14.00 -25.08
N VAL A 18 -15.35 13.96 -23.89
CA VAL A 18 -15.73 15.18 -23.16
C VAL A 18 -14.52 15.85 -22.50
N SER A 19 -13.59 15.09 -21.92
CA SER A 19 -12.41 15.67 -21.25
C SER A 19 -11.49 16.45 -22.20
N VAL A 20 -11.28 15.95 -23.42
CA VAL A 20 -10.45 16.64 -24.42
C VAL A 20 -11.15 17.89 -24.98
N ALA A 21 -12.48 17.86 -25.13
CA ALA A 21 -13.25 19.02 -25.60
C ALA A 21 -13.30 20.16 -24.55
N VAL A 22 -13.33 19.83 -23.25
CA VAL A 22 -13.32 20.81 -22.16
C VAL A 22 -11.99 21.56 -22.08
N VAL A 23 -10.85 20.89 -22.33
CA VAL A 23 -9.52 21.52 -22.35
C VAL A 23 -9.40 22.59 -23.45
N MET A 24 -10.04 22.40 -24.61
CA MET A 24 -10.04 23.43 -25.67
C MET A 24 -11.00 24.60 -25.40
N SER A 25 -12.04 24.42 -24.59
CA SER A 25 -13.02 25.48 -24.29
C SER A 25 -12.55 26.48 -23.21
N ALA A 26 -11.49 26.16 -22.46
CA ALA A 26 -11.00 26.99 -21.35
C ALA A 26 -9.96 28.06 -21.75
N GLY A 27 -9.68 28.25 -23.04
CA GLY A 27 -8.85 29.37 -23.52
C GLY A 27 -7.36 29.32 -23.16
N LEU A 28 -6.84 28.17 -22.73
CA LEU A 28 -5.43 27.98 -22.37
C LEU A 28 -4.50 27.59 -23.54
N LEU A 29 -5.01 27.57 -24.78
CA LEU A 29 -4.18 27.32 -25.96
C LEU A 29 -3.83 28.67 -26.63
N GLU A 30 -2.66 29.24 -26.32
CA GLU A 30 -2.04 30.17 -27.27
C GLU A 30 -1.64 29.35 -28.51
N ALA A 31 -2.31 29.63 -29.62
CA ALA A 31 -2.05 28.97 -30.89
C ALA A 31 -0.64 29.30 -31.38
N HIS A 32 0.29 28.35 -31.27
CA HIS A 32 1.47 28.32 -32.13
C HIS A 32 1.06 27.73 -33.49
N PRO A 33 1.15 28.50 -34.60
CA PRO A 33 0.72 28.00 -35.89
C PRO A 33 1.89 27.26 -36.55
N THR A 34 2.03 25.96 -36.29
CA THR A 34 2.77 25.08 -37.20
C THR A 34 2.03 23.75 -37.35
N SER A 35 1.35 23.63 -38.50
CA SER A 35 0.85 22.39 -39.11
C SER A 35 -0.16 21.54 -38.32
N ALA A 36 -1.36 22.09 -38.07
CA ALA A 36 -2.57 21.26 -38.04
C ALA A 36 -3.25 21.36 -39.41
N SER A 37 -3.22 20.29 -40.21
CA SER A 37 -4.00 20.22 -41.45
C SER A 37 -5.47 20.06 -41.10
N TYR A 38 -6.22 21.17 -41.12
CA TYR A 38 -7.68 21.14 -41.09
C TYR A 38 -8.20 20.32 -42.27
N ARG A 39 -9.01 19.29 -42.02
CA ARG A 39 -9.89 18.74 -43.06
C ARG A 39 -11.01 19.76 -43.30
N SER A 40 -11.39 19.92 -44.57
CA SER A 40 -12.32 20.96 -45.04
C SER A 40 -13.78 20.78 -44.58
N ASP A 41 -14.06 19.82 -43.69
CA ASP A 41 -15.37 19.42 -43.21
C ASP A 41 -15.64 19.74 -41.73
N GLY A 42 -14.69 20.40 -41.04
CA GLY A 42 -14.97 21.05 -39.74
C GLY A 42 -15.18 20.12 -38.54
N TYR A 43 -14.82 18.84 -38.63
CA TYR A 43 -14.78 17.92 -37.50
C TYR A 43 -13.33 17.69 -37.02
N LEU A 44 -13.15 17.56 -35.70
CA LEU A 44 -11.86 17.26 -35.05
C LEU A 44 -11.23 15.99 -35.63
N SER A 45 -9.89 15.97 -35.65
CA SER A 45 -9.10 14.79 -35.99
C SER A 45 -9.50 13.59 -35.12
N SER A 46 -9.39 12.39 -35.70
CA SER A 46 -9.70 11.13 -35.01
C SER A 46 -8.93 11.02 -33.70
N SER A 47 -9.49 10.36 -32.69
CA SER A 47 -8.82 10.09 -31.40
C SER A 47 -7.44 9.45 -31.53
N GLU A 48 -7.16 8.80 -32.66
CA GLU A 48 -5.85 8.23 -32.99
C GLU A 48 -4.76 9.28 -33.31
N GLU A 49 -5.08 10.50 -33.74
CA GLU A 49 -4.08 11.56 -33.99
C GLU A 49 -3.74 12.39 -32.73
N LEU A 50 -4.61 12.38 -31.72
CA LEU A 50 -4.37 13.08 -30.45
C LEU A 50 -3.55 12.27 -29.45
N SER A 51 -3.51 10.93 -29.59
CA SER A 51 -2.68 10.05 -28.76
C SER A 51 -1.17 10.22 -28.99
N HIS A 52 -0.75 11.02 -29.96
CA HIS A 52 0.65 11.26 -30.30
C HIS A 52 1.25 12.53 -29.68
N TRP A 53 0.48 13.27 -28.87
CA TRP A 53 0.87 14.58 -28.33
C TRP A 53 0.74 14.70 -26.81
N VAL A 54 0.35 13.62 -26.14
CA VAL A 54 -0.07 13.67 -24.74
C VAL A 54 0.26 12.34 -24.05
N ASP A 55 0.88 12.42 -22.88
CA ASP A 55 1.13 11.28 -22.00
C ASP A 55 0.04 11.21 -20.91
N THR A 56 -0.25 9.99 -20.47
CA THR A 56 -1.01 9.78 -19.23
C THR A 56 -0.02 9.46 -18.12
N ILE A 57 -0.06 10.19 -17.01
CA ILE A 57 0.87 10.02 -15.90
C ILE A 57 0.14 9.99 -14.56
N TYR A 58 0.75 9.33 -13.58
CA TYR A 58 0.45 9.59 -12.18
C TYR A 58 1.27 10.79 -11.73
N ALA A 59 0.60 11.90 -11.43
CA ALA A 59 1.21 13.15 -11.00
C ALA A 59 0.57 13.66 -9.70
N PRO A 60 1.28 14.52 -8.94
CA PRO A 60 0.71 15.18 -7.77
C PRO A 60 -0.64 15.79 -8.09
N ASP A 61 -1.63 15.50 -7.24
CA ASP A 61 -2.97 16.03 -7.38
C ASP A 61 -2.96 17.55 -7.09
N PRO A 62 -3.25 18.42 -8.08
CA PRO A 62 -3.21 19.86 -7.88
C PRO A 62 -4.32 20.36 -6.93
N ALA A 63 -5.33 19.54 -6.63
CA ALA A 63 -6.37 19.87 -5.66
C ALA A 63 -5.94 19.62 -4.21
N VAL A 64 -4.76 19.02 -3.98
CA VAL A 64 -4.29 18.61 -2.66
C VAL A 64 -3.04 19.39 -2.28
N ASP A 65 -3.13 20.19 -1.23
CA ASP A 65 -2.01 20.92 -0.66
C ASP A 65 -1.72 20.43 0.76
N THR A 66 -0.64 19.66 0.89
CA THR A 66 -0.17 19.15 2.19
C THR A 66 0.69 20.16 2.95
N GLY A 67 0.97 21.35 2.40
CA GLY A 67 1.84 22.36 2.98
C GLY A 67 3.29 21.91 3.12
N THR A 68 3.95 22.27 4.22
CA THR A 68 5.31 21.79 4.55
C THR A 68 5.34 20.34 5.04
N GLY A 69 4.19 19.67 5.17
CA GLY A 69 4.04 18.25 5.45
C GLY A 69 4.61 17.80 6.78
N ALA A 70 4.97 16.52 6.87
CA ALA A 70 5.52 15.90 8.07
C ALA A 70 7.00 16.26 8.28
N ASP A 71 7.44 16.43 9.53
CA ASP A 71 8.84 16.72 9.92
C ASP A 71 9.73 15.46 10.12
N GLY A 72 9.12 14.27 10.15
CA GLY A 72 9.74 12.94 10.17
C GLY A 72 9.11 11.97 9.18
N SER A 73 9.72 10.79 9.06
CA SER A 73 9.30 9.67 8.21
C SER A 73 7.81 9.34 8.37
N VAL A 74 7.12 9.18 7.24
CA VAL A 74 5.81 8.53 7.18
C VAL A 74 6.04 7.04 6.93
N GLN A 75 5.61 6.21 7.86
CA GLN A 75 5.84 4.75 7.86
C GLN A 75 4.67 3.99 7.22
N ALA A 76 3.44 4.43 7.47
CA ALA A 76 2.25 3.85 6.88
C ALA A 76 1.21 4.92 6.53
N VAL A 77 0.45 4.66 5.47
CA VAL A 77 -0.64 5.51 5.01
C VAL A 77 -1.88 4.67 4.74
N ALA A 78 -3.05 5.26 4.93
CA ALA A 78 -4.34 4.68 4.57
C ALA A 78 -5.29 5.78 4.10
N VAL A 79 -6.35 5.38 3.40
CA VAL A 79 -7.45 6.28 3.00
C VAL A 79 -8.72 5.74 3.64
N ASP A 80 -9.52 6.61 4.25
CA ASP A 80 -10.82 6.23 4.80
C ASP A 80 -11.93 6.27 3.73
N ALA A 81 -13.14 5.82 4.09
CA ALA A 81 -14.28 5.76 3.17
C ALA A 81 -14.75 7.14 2.65
N ASP A 82 -14.33 8.23 3.29
CA ASP A 82 -14.62 9.61 2.88
C ASP A 82 -13.51 10.20 1.98
N GLY A 83 -12.49 9.40 1.61
CA GLY A 83 -11.34 9.85 0.81
C GLY A 83 -10.30 10.64 1.62
N ARG A 84 -10.40 10.66 2.96
CA ARG A 84 -9.44 11.35 3.83
C ARG A 84 -8.21 10.50 4.05
N SER A 85 -7.05 11.16 4.07
CA SER A 85 -5.76 10.49 4.19
C SER A 85 -5.36 10.35 5.66
N LEU A 86 -4.98 9.16 6.11
CA LEU A 86 -4.38 8.92 7.41
C LEU A 86 -2.89 8.63 7.25
N LEU A 87 -2.06 9.30 8.05
CA LEU A 87 -0.61 9.20 8.04
C LEU A 87 -0.11 8.84 9.43
N VAL A 88 0.79 7.87 9.51
CA VAL A 88 1.48 7.51 10.76
C VAL A 88 2.97 7.32 10.55
N GLY A 89 3.78 7.56 11.58
CA GLY A 89 5.24 7.41 11.45
C GLY A 89 6.04 7.82 12.67
N ASP A 90 7.22 8.39 12.43
CA ASP A 90 8.11 8.92 13.48
C ASP A 90 8.08 10.46 13.60
N PHE A 91 7.32 11.14 12.74
CA PHE A 91 7.15 12.59 12.75
C PHE A 91 6.49 13.11 14.03
N THR A 92 6.92 14.30 14.45
CA THR A 92 6.40 15.01 15.63
C THR A 92 5.67 16.29 15.32
N ALA A 93 5.72 16.73 14.06
CA ALA A 93 4.98 17.88 13.57
C ALA A 93 4.47 17.66 12.14
N PHE A 94 3.34 18.28 11.84
CA PHE A 94 2.80 18.41 10.49
C PHE A 94 2.46 19.87 10.23
N ASN A 95 2.96 20.46 9.14
CA ASN A 95 2.80 21.90 8.86
C ASN A 95 3.26 22.80 10.01
N GLY A 96 4.31 22.39 10.72
CA GLY A 96 4.86 23.10 11.89
C GLY A 96 4.02 22.99 13.17
N THR A 97 2.88 22.29 13.13
CA THR A 97 2.04 22.02 14.30
C THR A 97 2.41 20.70 14.93
N THR A 98 2.65 20.66 16.25
CA THR A 98 2.96 19.42 16.97
C THR A 98 1.81 18.42 16.85
N VAL A 99 2.14 17.17 16.52
CA VAL A 99 1.20 16.06 16.39
C VAL A 99 1.81 14.80 17.00
N GLY A 100 0.96 13.91 17.51
CA GLY A 100 1.40 12.68 18.17
C GLY A 100 1.68 11.51 17.22
N ARG A 101 2.44 11.73 16.14
CA ARG A 101 2.79 10.73 15.10
C ARG A 101 1.62 10.15 14.30
N VAL A 102 0.45 10.75 14.42
CA VAL A 102 -0.78 10.36 13.71
C VAL A 102 -1.47 11.64 13.25
N VAL A 103 -1.78 11.72 11.96
CA VAL A 103 -2.52 12.83 11.36
C VAL A 103 -3.55 12.30 10.39
N ARG A 104 -4.75 12.88 10.39
CA ARG A 104 -5.70 12.75 9.29
C ARG A 104 -5.76 14.05 8.50
N LEU A 105 -5.78 13.95 7.18
CA LEU A 105 -5.94 15.07 6.25
C LEU A 105 -7.29 14.96 5.56
N ASN A 106 -7.94 16.10 5.36
CA ASN A 106 -9.09 16.24 4.48
C ASN A 106 -8.70 15.93 3.02
N THR A 107 -9.70 15.78 2.15
CA THR A 107 -9.49 15.50 0.72
C THR A 107 -8.72 16.61 -0.02
N ASP A 108 -8.62 17.81 0.55
CA ASP A 108 -7.85 18.94 0.03
C ASP A 108 -6.40 19.01 0.59
N GLY A 109 -5.99 18.05 1.42
CA GLY A 109 -4.67 18.00 2.05
C GLY A 109 -4.55 18.79 3.36
N SER A 110 -5.56 19.58 3.74
CA SER A 110 -5.57 20.28 5.03
C SER A 110 -5.73 19.31 6.20
N VAL A 111 -5.18 19.64 7.38
CA VAL A 111 -5.32 18.80 8.58
C VAL A 111 -6.78 18.77 9.04
N ASP A 112 -7.32 17.56 9.25
CA ASP A 112 -8.65 17.36 9.84
C ASP A 112 -8.61 17.64 11.35
N THR A 113 -8.94 18.87 11.73
CA THR A 113 -8.96 19.30 13.14
C THR A 113 -10.04 18.63 13.99
N ALA A 114 -11.01 17.92 13.39
CA ALA A 114 -12.00 17.14 14.13
C ALA A 114 -11.46 15.75 14.53
N PHE A 115 -10.32 15.34 13.97
CA PHE A 115 -9.60 14.13 14.36
C PHE A 115 -8.60 14.46 15.49
N ASP A 116 -9.03 14.28 16.74
CA ASP A 116 -8.25 14.63 17.92
C ASP A 116 -7.63 13.39 18.57
N THR A 117 -6.31 13.27 18.45
CA THR A 117 -5.52 12.19 19.09
C THR A 117 -4.94 12.60 20.44
N GLY A 118 -5.22 13.81 20.91
CA GLY A 118 -4.58 14.43 22.06
C GLY A 118 -3.06 14.47 21.91
N SER A 119 -2.31 13.87 22.83
CA SER A 119 -0.85 13.77 22.69
C SER A 119 -0.38 12.69 21.70
N GLY A 120 -1.32 11.90 21.14
CA GLY A 120 -1.07 10.73 20.30
C GLY A 120 -0.03 9.76 20.88
N ALA A 121 0.74 9.11 20.00
CA ALA A 121 1.70 8.08 20.37
C ALA A 121 3.03 8.66 20.89
N ASN A 122 3.59 8.04 21.93
CA ASN A 122 4.87 8.47 22.52
C ASN A 122 6.13 7.95 21.80
N ASP A 123 5.97 7.10 20.78
CA ASP A 123 7.06 6.56 19.96
C ASP A 123 6.52 6.18 18.57
N THR A 124 7.38 5.74 17.66
CA THR A 124 7.04 5.45 16.26
C THR A 124 5.82 4.54 16.11
N VAL A 125 4.89 4.97 15.26
CA VAL A 125 3.76 4.16 14.80
C VAL A 125 4.13 3.57 13.44
N ARG A 126 3.99 2.25 13.28
CA ARG A 126 4.47 1.50 12.11
C ARG A 126 3.35 0.86 11.30
N ALA A 127 2.31 0.38 11.97
CA ALA A 127 1.16 -0.26 11.37
C ALA A 127 -0.07 0.64 11.48
N LEU A 128 -0.83 0.71 10.40
CA LEU A 128 -2.08 1.45 10.28
C LEU A 128 -3.05 0.62 9.44
N VAL A 129 -4.25 0.40 9.96
CA VAL A 129 -5.35 -0.17 9.19
C VAL A 129 -6.66 0.51 9.61
N VAL A 130 -7.55 0.70 8.65
CA VAL A 130 -8.91 1.23 8.86
C VAL A 130 -9.89 0.10 8.59
N ASP A 131 -10.80 -0.17 9.52
CA ASP A 131 -11.84 -1.18 9.32
C ASP A 131 -13.08 -0.61 8.62
N ALA A 132 -14.05 -1.48 8.31
CA ALA A 132 -15.28 -1.11 7.62
C ALA A 132 -16.17 -0.12 8.40
N ASP A 133 -16.00 -0.02 9.72
CA ASP A 133 -16.71 0.92 10.59
C ASP A 133 -15.97 2.27 10.71
N GLY A 134 -14.83 2.43 10.04
CA GLY A 134 -13.97 3.61 10.12
C GLY A 134 -13.13 3.68 11.40
N ARG A 135 -13.06 2.60 12.19
CA ARG A 135 -12.16 2.51 13.34
C ARG A 135 -10.75 2.26 12.85
N ILE A 136 -9.78 2.80 13.58
CA ILE A 136 -8.39 2.84 13.15
C ILE A 136 -7.55 2.01 14.10
N ILE A 137 -6.86 1.00 13.59
CA ILE A 137 -5.96 0.15 14.38
C ILE A 137 -4.54 0.61 14.11
N LEU A 138 -3.82 0.93 15.20
CA LEU A 138 -2.43 1.36 15.18
C LEU A 138 -1.55 0.36 15.92
N GLY A 139 -0.37 0.09 15.37
CA GLY A 139 0.67 -0.73 16.00
C GLY A 139 2.07 -0.13 15.82
N GLY A 140 2.99 -0.36 16.75
CA GLY A 140 4.34 0.18 16.61
C GLY A 140 5.28 -0.03 17.80
N ASP A 141 6.15 0.95 18.00
CA ASP A 141 7.15 1.01 19.08
C ASP A 141 6.61 1.71 20.35
N PHE A 142 5.48 2.42 20.23
CA PHE A 142 4.88 3.18 21.32
C PHE A 142 4.40 2.31 22.48
N THR A 143 4.41 2.88 23.67
CA THR A 143 3.94 2.25 24.93
C THR A 143 2.86 3.06 25.62
N ALA A 144 2.58 4.26 25.11
CA ALA A 144 1.47 5.09 25.54
C ALA A 144 0.84 5.82 24.35
N PHE A 145 -0.47 6.01 24.41
CA PHE A 145 -1.23 6.83 23.48
C PHE A 145 -2.10 7.80 24.28
N ASN A 146 -2.02 9.09 23.96
CA ASN A 146 -2.71 10.17 24.68
C ASN A 146 -2.54 10.07 26.22
N GLY A 147 -1.30 9.82 26.68
CA GLY A 147 -0.97 9.61 28.09
C GLY A 147 -1.43 8.28 28.71
N THR A 148 -2.22 7.48 28.01
CA THR A 148 -2.70 6.17 28.47
C THR A 148 -1.71 5.07 28.08
N THR A 149 -1.27 4.25 29.04
CA THR A 149 -0.42 3.09 28.76
C THR A 149 -1.17 2.09 27.90
N VAL A 150 -0.55 1.66 26.80
CA VAL A 150 -1.10 0.69 25.86
C VAL A 150 -0.03 -0.32 25.45
N GLY A 151 -0.43 -1.55 25.16
CA GLY A 151 0.48 -2.64 24.82
C GLY A 151 0.97 -2.61 23.37
N ARG A 152 1.41 -1.45 22.88
CA ARG A 152 1.92 -1.21 21.51
C ARG A 152 0.90 -1.38 20.38
N VAL A 153 -0.37 -1.56 20.74
CA VAL A 153 -1.53 -1.62 19.85
C VAL A 153 -2.65 -0.82 20.48
N VAL A 154 -3.29 0.04 19.70
CA VAL A 154 -4.49 0.80 20.11
C VAL A 154 -5.49 0.82 18.96
N ARG A 155 -6.78 0.80 19.29
CA ARG A 155 -7.84 1.12 18.33
C ARG A 155 -8.40 2.51 18.65
N LEU A 156 -8.59 3.32 17.62
CA LEU A 156 -9.20 4.64 17.71
C LEU A 156 -10.58 4.61 17.05
N ASN A 157 -11.48 5.43 17.58
CA ASN A 157 -12.73 5.78 16.93
C ASN A 157 -12.46 6.69 15.71
N PRO A 158 -13.45 6.86 14.80
CA PRO A 158 -13.31 7.75 13.66
C PRO A 158 -13.00 9.22 14.01
N ASP A 159 -13.19 9.65 15.26
CA ASP A 159 -12.85 10.99 15.73
C ASP A 159 -11.41 11.10 16.30
N GLY A 160 -10.64 10.01 16.32
CA GLY A 160 -9.27 9.96 16.84
C GLY A 160 -9.16 9.63 18.33
N SER A 161 -10.29 9.58 19.05
CA SER A 161 -10.31 9.16 20.46
C SER A 161 -10.03 7.66 20.60
N ILE A 162 -9.45 7.26 21.74
CA ILE A 162 -9.21 5.83 22.03
C ILE A 162 -10.56 5.11 22.16
N ASP A 163 -10.70 3.97 21.46
CA ASP A 163 -11.81 3.06 21.67
C ASP A 163 -11.58 2.22 22.94
N ALA A 164 -12.23 2.63 24.03
CA ALA A 164 -12.11 1.96 25.32
C ALA A 164 -12.70 0.53 25.36
N THR A 165 -13.43 0.10 24.32
CA THR A 165 -13.96 -1.27 24.21
C THR A 165 -12.93 -2.26 23.67
N PHE A 166 -11.79 -1.76 23.16
CA PHE A 166 -10.69 -2.56 22.67
C PHE A 166 -9.54 -2.61 23.69
N ASP A 167 -9.50 -3.66 24.51
CA ASP A 167 -8.52 -3.80 25.58
C ASP A 167 -7.47 -4.88 25.26
N THR A 168 -6.27 -4.44 24.92
CA THR A 168 -5.12 -5.31 24.70
C THR A 168 -4.32 -5.62 25.98
N GLY A 169 -4.73 -5.10 27.13
CA GLY A 169 -4.02 -5.26 28.40
C GLY A 169 -2.55 -4.83 28.29
N ILE A 170 -1.63 -5.69 28.70
CA ILE A 170 -0.19 -5.45 28.52
C ILE A 170 0.28 -5.59 27.06
N GLY A 171 -0.58 -6.09 26.17
CA GLY A 171 -0.37 -6.26 24.73
C GLY A 171 0.94 -6.93 24.33
N ALA A 172 1.58 -6.41 23.29
CA ALA A 172 2.77 -6.99 22.68
C ALA A 172 4.05 -6.68 23.48
N SER A 173 4.91 -7.68 23.65
CA SER A 173 6.17 -7.54 24.40
C SER A 173 7.26 -6.75 23.65
N SER A 174 7.08 -6.47 22.36
CA SER A 174 8.01 -5.74 21.48
C SER A 174 7.24 -5.18 20.28
N THR A 175 7.97 -4.58 19.33
CA THR A 175 7.44 -3.88 18.16
C THR A 175 6.38 -4.68 17.40
N VAL A 176 5.28 -4.00 17.08
CA VAL A 176 4.29 -4.44 16.09
C VAL A 176 4.62 -3.76 14.76
N HIS A 177 4.86 -4.55 13.72
CA HIS A 177 5.28 -4.05 12.40
C HIS A 177 4.12 -3.94 11.43
N GLY A 178 3.15 -4.87 11.48
CA GLY A 178 2.03 -4.91 10.55
C GLY A 178 0.72 -5.27 11.26
N ALA A 179 -0.38 -4.87 10.65
CA ALA A 179 -1.73 -5.21 11.08
C ALA A 179 -2.65 -5.36 9.87
N ALA A 180 -3.60 -6.29 9.94
CA ALA A 180 -4.66 -6.46 8.96
C ALA A 180 -5.97 -6.80 9.68
N VAL A 181 -7.10 -6.46 9.06
CA VAL A 181 -8.44 -6.76 9.56
C VAL A 181 -9.15 -7.69 8.57
N ASP A 182 -9.82 -8.72 9.08
CA ASP A 182 -10.64 -9.60 8.27
C ASP A 182 -12.09 -9.09 8.13
N ALA A 183 -12.89 -9.76 7.30
CA ALA A 183 -14.28 -9.37 7.05
C ALA A 183 -15.19 -9.47 8.30
N ASP A 184 -14.77 -10.21 9.33
CA ASP A 184 -15.47 -10.33 10.62
C ASP A 184 -15.01 -9.26 11.62
N GLY A 185 -14.12 -8.36 11.23
CA GLY A 185 -13.56 -7.32 12.11
C GLY A 185 -12.51 -7.83 13.10
N ARG A 186 -12.02 -9.07 12.95
CA ARG A 186 -10.90 -9.57 13.74
C ARG A 186 -9.59 -9.03 13.19
N ILE A 187 -8.62 -8.84 14.07
CA ILE A 187 -7.40 -8.11 13.76
C ILE A 187 -6.21 -9.05 13.87
N VAL A 188 -5.47 -9.24 12.79
CA VAL A 188 -4.18 -9.94 12.82
C VAL A 188 -3.08 -8.91 13.00
N ILE A 189 -2.28 -9.05 14.06
CA ILE A 189 -1.07 -8.24 14.28
C ILE A 189 0.18 -9.09 14.13
N VAL A 190 1.22 -8.49 13.56
CA VAL A 190 2.51 -9.14 13.35
C VAL A 190 3.68 -8.26 13.77
N GLY A 191 4.80 -8.87 14.14
CA GLY A 191 5.98 -8.09 14.47
C GLY A 191 7.14 -8.85 15.08
N ALA A 192 7.88 -8.15 15.93
CA ALA A 192 9.07 -8.64 16.63
C ALA A 192 8.78 -9.12 18.07
N PHE A 193 7.52 -9.06 18.54
CA PHE A 193 7.14 -9.52 19.88
C PHE A 193 7.29 -11.03 20.07
N ALA A 194 7.69 -11.43 21.27
CA ALA A 194 7.82 -12.84 21.66
C ALA A 194 6.65 -13.33 22.51
N ALA A 195 5.82 -12.41 23.00
CA ALA A 195 4.60 -12.69 23.72
C ALA A 195 3.56 -11.58 23.51
N PHE A 196 2.30 -11.95 23.64
CA PHE A 196 1.17 -11.02 23.70
C PHE A 196 0.30 -11.33 24.93
N LYS A 197 -0.07 -10.30 25.70
CA LYS A 197 -0.71 -10.44 27.03
C LYS A 197 0.02 -11.43 27.96
N GLY A 198 1.35 -11.53 27.82
CA GLY A 198 2.20 -12.45 28.61
C GLY A 198 2.22 -13.90 28.10
N THR A 199 1.44 -14.23 27.06
CA THR A 199 1.40 -15.56 26.45
C THR A 199 2.52 -15.71 25.44
N SER A 200 3.45 -16.64 25.66
CA SER A 200 4.57 -16.91 24.74
C SER A 200 4.19 -17.75 23.51
N ALA A 201 3.02 -18.41 23.52
CA ALA A 201 2.46 -19.05 22.33
C ALA A 201 2.04 -18.03 21.26
N ALA A 202 1.76 -16.80 21.67
CA ALA A 202 1.48 -15.65 20.81
C ALA A 202 2.80 -15.01 20.34
N ASN A 203 3.56 -15.75 19.55
CA ASN A 203 4.91 -15.35 19.10
C ASN A 203 4.87 -14.80 17.67
N LYS A 204 5.23 -13.53 17.48
CA LYS A 204 5.29 -12.78 16.21
C LYS A 204 3.98 -12.60 15.43
N VAL A 205 2.95 -13.42 15.65
CA VAL A 205 1.63 -13.32 15.01
C VAL A 205 0.53 -13.64 16.03
N VAL A 206 -0.51 -12.82 16.06
CA VAL A 206 -1.70 -13.00 16.91
C VAL A 206 -2.91 -12.53 16.14
N ARG A 207 -4.02 -13.25 16.25
CA ARG A 207 -5.34 -12.72 15.90
C ARG A 207 -6.08 -12.29 17.16
N LEU A 208 -6.67 -11.11 17.11
CA LEU A 208 -7.46 -10.50 18.15
C LEU A 208 -8.93 -10.45 17.72
N ASP A 209 -9.82 -10.70 18.67
CA ASP A 209 -11.24 -10.44 18.49
C ASP A 209 -11.52 -8.92 18.52
N GLN A 210 -12.76 -8.54 18.18
CA GLN A 210 -13.16 -7.13 18.12
C GLN A 210 -13.04 -6.38 19.46
N ASP A 211 -12.88 -7.07 20.59
CA ASP A 211 -12.67 -6.47 21.92
C ASP A 211 -11.20 -6.42 22.34
N GLY A 212 -10.28 -6.88 21.48
CA GLY A 212 -8.85 -6.97 21.77
C GLY A 212 -8.43 -8.19 22.58
N SER A 213 -9.34 -9.12 22.87
CA SER A 213 -9.00 -10.44 23.40
C SER A 213 -8.31 -11.31 22.35
N ILE A 214 -7.54 -12.30 22.79
CA ILE A 214 -6.80 -13.20 21.90
C ILE A 214 -7.75 -14.27 21.37
N ASP A 215 -7.75 -14.48 20.06
CA ASP A 215 -8.28 -15.70 19.44
C ASP A 215 -7.35 -16.88 19.80
N ASN A 216 -7.74 -17.62 20.84
CA ASN A 216 -6.92 -18.70 21.38
C ASN A 216 -6.83 -19.89 20.44
N ASP A 217 -7.88 -20.15 19.64
CA ASP A 217 -7.90 -21.27 18.70
C ASP A 217 -6.92 -21.00 17.55
N PHE A 218 -6.91 -19.78 17.03
CA PHE A 218 -5.91 -19.33 16.06
C PHE A 218 -4.50 -19.44 16.63
N THR A 219 -4.29 -18.86 17.81
CA THR A 219 -2.98 -18.82 18.46
C THR A 219 -2.43 -20.23 18.69
N ALA A 220 -3.25 -21.17 19.15
CA ALA A 220 -2.86 -22.56 19.34
C ALA A 220 -2.43 -23.25 18.03
N ASN A 221 -3.07 -22.93 16.91
CA ASN A 221 -2.76 -23.54 15.60
C ASN A 221 -1.49 -22.97 14.96
N THR A 222 -1.07 -21.74 15.29
CA THR A 222 0.20 -21.15 14.79
C THR A 222 1.46 -21.77 15.41
N GLY A 223 1.32 -22.54 16.50
CA GLY A 223 2.40 -23.30 17.14
C GLY A 223 3.54 -22.41 17.62
N THR A 224 4.78 -22.63 17.13
CA THR A 224 5.93 -21.80 17.53
C THR A 224 6.04 -20.47 16.78
N GLY A 225 5.13 -20.20 15.83
CA GLY A 225 5.20 -19.04 14.95
C GLY A 225 6.52 -19.02 14.16
N ALA A 226 7.14 -17.85 14.06
CA ALA A 226 8.36 -17.59 13.30
C ALA A 226 9.60 -17.37 14.22
N PRO A 227 10.16 -18.41 14.86
CA PRO A 227 11.28 -18.24 15.78
C PRO A 227 12.53 -17.70 15.06
N GLY A 228 13.25 -16.77 15.69
CA GLY A 228 14.50 -16.22 15.17
C GLY A 228 14.36 -15.18 14.05
N GLY A 229 13.13 -14.91 13.58
CA GLY A 229 12.84 -13.86 12.61
C GLY A 229 11.84 -12.82 13.13
N VAL A 230 11.49 -11.91 12.23
CA VAL A 230 10.46 -10.90 12.39
C VAL A 230 9.46 -11.08 11.25
N ILE A 231 8.17 -11.01 11.57
CA ILE A 231 7.12 -10.87 10.55
C ILE A 231 6.91 -9.37 10.36
N LEU A 232 7.17 -8.88 9.15
CA LEU A 232 7.18 -7.46 8.82
C LEU A 232 5.83 -6.98 8.29
N ASP A 233 5.12 -7.84 7.56
CA ASP A 233 3.86 -7.49 6.93
C ASP A 233 2.87 -8.66 6.92
N VAL A 234 1.58 -8.33 6.84
CA VAL A 234 0.48 -9.28 6.85
C VAL A 234 -0.63 -8.82 5.92
N ALA A 235 -1.15 -9.76 5.12
CA ALA A 235 -2.33 -9.54 4.29
C ALA A 235 -3.40 -10.59 4.59
N VAL A 236 -4.67 -10.21 4.47
CA VAL A 236 -5.82 -11.11 4.65
C VAL A 236 -6.58 -11.20 3.33
N GLY A 237 -6.76 -12.42 2.83
CA GLY A 237 -7.55 -12.70 1.63
C GLY A 237 -9.05 -12.63 1.92
N VAL A 238 -9.86 -12.50 0.85
CA VAL A 238 -11.34 -12.47 0.93
C VAL A 238 -11.95 -13.75 1.50
N ASP A 239 -11.21 -14.85 1.47
CA ASP A 239 -11.58 -16.16 2.03
C ASP A 239 -11.12 -16.33 3.49
N GLY A 240 -10.52 -15.29 4.09
CA GLY A 240 -9.97 -15.30 5.45
C GLY A 240 -8.59 -15.96 5.56
N THR A 241 -7.95 -16.34 4.44
CA THR A 241 -6.55 -16.77 4.47
C THR A 241 -5.66 -15.62 4.91
N ILE A 242 -4.58 -15.96 5.62
CA ILE A 242 -3.66 -14.97 6.19
C ILE A 242 -2.28 -15.22 5.61
N LEU A 243 -1.69 -14.20 5.01
CA LEU A 243 -0.38 -14.24 4.39
C LEU A 243 0.61 -13.45 5.23
N LEU A 244 1.76 -14.05 5.53
CA LEU A 244 2.80 -13.50 6.40
C LEU A 244 4.10 -13.35 5.62
N ALA A 245 4.74 -12.19 5.71
CA ALA A 245 6.03 -11.91 5.08
C ALA A 245 7.04 -11.35 6.08
N GLY A 246 8.33 -11.70 5.94
CA GLY A 246 9.35 -11.14 6.82
C GLY A 246 10.76 -11.69 6.65
N THR A 247 11.51 -11.74 7.76
CA THR A 247 12.90 -12.21 7.81
C THR A 247 13.05 -13.68 8.24
N PHE A 248 11.95 -14.34 8.58
CA PHE A 248 11.96 -15.68 9.14
C PHE A 248 12.18 -16.76 8.07
N THR A 249 12.97 -17.77 8.41
CA THR A 249 13.24 -18.93 7.53
C THR A 249 12.56 -20.21 8.01
N THR A 250 11.87 -20.13 9.15
CA THR A 250 11.05 -21.23 9.67
C THR A 250 9.74 -20.68 10.22
N PHE A 251 8.66 -21.42 10.02
CA PHE A 251 7.37 -21.19 10.66
C PHE A 251 6.84 -22.50 11.21
N ASN A 252 6.42 -22.49 12.47
CA ASN A 252 5.98 -23.68 13.20
C ASN A 252 6.93 -24.88 13.00
N ARG A 253 8.25 -24.63 13.11
CA ARG A 253 9.35 -25.60 12.94
C ARG A 253 9.53 -26.16 11.52
N THR A 254 8.77 -25.68 10.54
CA THR A 254 8.91 -26.04 9.13
C THR A 254 9.72 -24.97 8.42
N ALA A 255 10.66 -25.36 7.55
CA ALA A 255 11.42 -24.41 6.74
C ALA A 255 10.50 -23.73 5.71
N VAL A 256 10.64 -22.42 5.56
CA VAL A 256 9.83 -21.58 4.68
C VAL A 256 10.71 -20.47 4.10
N GLY A 257 10.46 -20.05 2.86
CA GLY A 257 11.24 -19.01 2.21
C GLY A 257 10.70 -17.61 2.46
N ASN A 258 10.70 -17.20 3.75
CA ASN A 258 10.29 -15.85 4.19
C ASN A 258 8.82 -15.49 4.00
N THR A 259 7.99 -16.44 3.57
CA THR A 259 6.55 -16.25 3.37
C THR A 259 5.77 -17.51 3.76
N VAL A 260 4.60 -17.32 4.38
CA VAL A 260 3.68 -18.40 4.75
C VAL A 260 2.24 -17.96 4.51
N ARG A 261 1.41 -18.86 3.98
CA ARG A 261 -0.05 -18.74 4.05
C ARG A 261 -0.60 -19.60 5.19
N LEU A 262 -1.51 -19.02 5.97
CA LEU A 262 -2.29 -19.70 6.98
C LEU A 262 -3.75 -19.79 6.54
N GLN A 263 -4.39 -20.88 6.93
CA GLN A 263 -5.84 -21.02 6.88
C GLN A 263 -6.50 -20.06 7.89
N PRO A 264 -7.81 -19.76 7.76
CA PRO A 264 -8.52 -18.90 8.69
C PRO A 264 -8.48 -19.37 10.14
N ASP A 265 -8.14 -20.63 10.42
CA ASP A 265 -7.99 -21.14 11.78
C ASP A 265 -6.55 -21.06 12.33
N GLY A 266 -5.60 -20.51 11.56
CA GLY A 266 -4.19 -20.36 11.94
C GLY A 266 -3.30 -21.55 11.61
N ARG A 267 -3.82 -22.63 11.03
CA ARG A 267 -3.01 -23.74 10.53
C ARG A 267 -2.25 -23.31 9.27
N THR A 268 -1.01 -23.76 9.13
CA THR A 268 -0.26 -23.56 7.88
C THR A 268 -0.98 -24.21 6.72
N ASP A 269 -1.23 -23.45 5.66
CA ASP A 269 -1.79 -23.96 4.42
C ASP A 269 -0.69 -24.60 3.56
N THR A 270 -0.62 -25.93 3.58
CA THR A 270 0.38 -26.69 2.83
C THR A 270 0.12 -26.74 1.33
N THR A 271 -1.00 -26.19 0.84
CA THR A 271 -1.28 -26.08 -0.59
C THR A 271 -0.66 -24.84 -1.23
N PHE A 272 -0.15 -23.92 -0.39
CA PHE A 272 0.66 -22.77 -0.81
C PHE A 272 2.14 -23.14 -0.73
N ASP A 273 2.69 -23.61 -1.84
CA ASP A 273 4.08 -24.04 -1.96
C ASP A 273 4.91 -23.02 -2.73
N THR A 274 5.81 -22.34 -2.02
CA THR A 274 6.74 -21.35 -2.59
C THR A 274 8.07 -21.98 -3.04
N GLY A 275 8.21 -23.31 -2.96
CA GLY A 275 9.48 -23.99 -3.17
C GLY A 275 10.53 -23.54 -2.15
N THR A 276 11.73 -23.15 -2.60
CA THR A 276 12.73 -22.56 -1.67
C THR A 276 12.36 -21.14 -1.23
N GLY A 277 11.40 -20.51 -1.89
CA GLY A 277 10.96 -19.13 -1.68
C GLY A 277 12.10 -18.12 -1.83
N SER A 278 12.00 -17.00 -1.10
CA SER A 278 12.94 -15.89 -1.18
C SER A 278 14.30 -16.20 -0.55
N ASP A 279 15.38 -15.67 -1.11
CA ASP A 279 16.74 -15.76 -0.54
C ASP A 279 17.05 -14.66 0.51
N SER A 280 16.15 -13.70 0.68
CA SER A 280 16.31 -12.58 1.61
C SER A 280 14.97 -12.13 2.17
N THR A 281 14.97 -10.98 2.84
CA THR A 281 13.79 -10.39 3.48
C THR A 281 12.68 -10.13 2.47
N VAL A 282 11.46 -10.58 2.79
CA VAL A 282 10.23 -10.10 2.17
C VAL A 282 9.66 -9.02 3.09
N ARG A 283 9.56 -7.79 2.60
CA ARG A 283 9.18 -6.61 3.38
C ARG A 283 7.68 -6.35 3.36
N THR A 284 7.03 -6.68 2.24
CA THR A 284 5.64 -6.33 2.00
C THR A 284 4.94 -7.42 1.19
N ILE A 285 3.63 -7.55 1.41
CA ILE A 285 2.78 -8.56 0.81
C ILE A 285 1.40 -8.00 0.50
N ALA A 286 0.88 -8.30 -0.69
CA ALA A 286 -0.50 -8.01 -1.06
C ALA A 286 -1.15 -9.22 -1.72
N ILE A 287 -2.47 -9.34 -1.60
CA ILE A 287 -3.28 -10.38 -2.21
C ILE A 287 -4.47 -9.74 -2.91
N ASP A 288 -4.75 -10.18 -4.14
CA ASP A 288 -5.94 -9.76 -4.88
C ASP A 288 -7.16 -10.67 -4.58
N PRO A 289 -8.39 -10.27 -4.97
CA PRO A 289 -9.58 -11.09 -4.77
C PRO A 289 -9.56 -12.46 -5.48
N ASP A 290 -8.70 -12.66 -6.48
CA ASP A 290 -8.52 -13.94 -7.18
C ASP A 290 -7.48 -14.83 -6.50
N GLY A 291 -6.85 -14.35 -5.42
CA GLY A 291 -5.85 -15.06 -4.64
C GLY A 291 -4.42 -15.00 -5.20
N MET A 292 -4.17 -14.13 -6.19
CA MET A 292 -2.80 -13.86 -6.62
C MET A 292 -2.07 -13.05 -5.56
N VAL A 293 -0.81 -13.38 -5.31
CA VAL A 293 -0.01 -12.78 -4.24
C VAL A 293 1.17 -12.02 -4.82
N VAL A 294 1.35 -10.77 -4.43
CA VAL A 294 2.54 -9.98 -4.76
C VAL A 294 3.40 -9.85 -3.52
N LEU A 295 4.69 -10.19 -3.68
CA LEU A 295 5.70 -10.04 -2.64
C LEU A 295 6.73 -9.02 -3.06
N GLY A 296 7.07 -8.09 -2.17
CA GLY A 296 8.16 -7.13 -2.35
C GLY A 296 9.18 -7.23 -1.23
N GLY A 297 10.46 -7.05 -1.53
CA GLY A 297 11.50 -7.12 -0.50
C GLY A 297 12.91 -6.82 -0.97
N ASP A 298 13.89 -7.38 -0.26
CA ASP A 298 15.33 -7.21 -0.49
C ASP A 298 15.97 -8.41 -1.20
N PHE A 299 15.15 -9.30 -1.75
CA PHE A 299 15.60 -10.55 -2.36
C PHE A 299 16.07 -10.36 -3.80
N THR A 300 16.96 -11.25 -4.23
CA THR A 300 17.46 -11.28 -5.61
C THR A 300 17.00 -12.54 -6.34
N THR A 301 16.64 -13.58 -5.59
CA THR A 301 16.05 -14.81 -6.14
C THR A 301 14.81 -15.24 -5.37
N PHE A 302 13.88 -15.88 -6.08
CA PHE A 302 12.72 -16.55 -5.52
C PHE A 302 12.59 -17.94 -6.16
N ASP A 303 12.48 -18.97 -5.33
CA ASP A 303 12.49 -20.38 -5.73
C ASP A 303 13.69 -20.73 -6.65
N GLY A 304 14.86 -20.19 -6.30
CA GLY A 304 16.10 -20.36 -7.06
C GLY A 304 16.14 -19.67 -8.43
N THR A 305 15.07 -18.96 -8.82
CA THR A 305 15.00 -18.18 -10.06
C THR A 305 15.27 -16.72 -9.78
N GLU A 306 15.97 -16.03 -10.68
CA GLU A 306 16.22 -14.59 -10.56
C GLU A 306 14.89 -13.83 -10.55
N SER A 307 14.66 -13.10 -9.46
CA SER A 307 13.49 -12.26 -9.24
C SER A 307 13.90 -11.17 -8.26
N ALA A 308 14.35 -10.03 -8.80
CA ALA A 308 14.88 -8.97 -7.98
C ALA A 308 13.73 -8.19 -7.32
N SER A 309 13.57 -8.38 -6.02
CA SER A 309 12.84 -7.52 -5.08
C SER A 309 11.33 -7.40 -5.28
N LEU A 310 10.76 -8.07 -6.28
CA LEU A 310 9.32 -8.15 -6.53
C LEU A 310 8.99 -9.47 -7.26
N VAL A 311 8.01 -10.22 -6.77
CA VAL A 311 7.51 -11.46 -7.41
C VAL A 311 5.99 -11.54 -7.32
N LEU A 312 5.35 -12.10 -8.35
CA LEU A 312 3.93 -12.46 -8.36
C LEU A 312 3.80 -13.98 -8.28
N LEU A 313 2.93 -14.45 -7.37
CA LEU A 313 2.67 -15.87 -7.14
C LEU A 313 1.20 -16.19 -7.45
N HIS A 314 0.98 -17.38 -7.99
CA HIS A 314 -0.35 -17.96 -8.09
C HIS A 314 -0.92 -18.31 -6.70
N PRO A 315 -2.24 -18.56 -6.59
CA PRO A 315 -2.84 -19.03 -5.34
C PRO A 315 -2.25 -20.35 -4.80
N SER A 316 -1.46 -21.08 -5.60
CA SER A 316 -0.73 -22.26 -5.16
C SER A 316 0.66 -21.95 -4.57
N GLY A 317 1.11 -20.68 -4.57
CA GLY A 317 2.47 -20.28 -4.18
C GLY A 317 3.52 -20.34 -5.30
N ALA A 318 3.16 -20.92 -6.45
CA ALA A 318 4.07 -21.03 -7.60
C ALA A 318 4.30 -19.66 -8.25
N VAL A 319 5.55 -19.40 -8.65
CA VAL A 319 5.93 -18.16 -9.35
C VAL A 319 5.16 -18.03 -10.66
N HIS A 320 4.57 -16.85 -10.89
CA HIS A 320 3.92 -16.51 -12.14
C HIS A 320 4.97 -16.26 -13.22
N THR A 321 5.20 -17.23 -14.10
CA THR A 321 6.36 -17.24 -15.02
C THR A 321 6.36 -16.15 -16.10
N ARG A 322 5.26 -15.41 -16.28
CA ARG A 322 5.21 -14.26 -17.20
C ARG A 322 5.51 -12.94 -16.49
N PHE A 323 5.63 -12.95 -15.16
CA PHE A 323 5.97 -11.80 -14.35
C PHE A 323 7.47 -11.53 -14.51
N ILE A 324 7.81 -10.36 -15.06
CA ILE A 324 9.20 -10.01 -15.38
C ILE A 324 9.86 -9.23 -14.23
N GLY A 325 9.09 -8.81 -13.22
CA GLY A 325 9.59 -7.97 -12.13
C GLY A 325 10.10 -6.61 -12.64
N SER A 326 10.52 -5.76 -11.72
CA SER A 326 11.00 -4.41 -12.08
C SER A 326 12.52 -4.32 -12.25
N GLY A 327 13.27 -5.35 -11.85
CA GLY A 327 14.72 -5.23 -11.65
C GLY A 327 15.06 -4.35 -10.43
N ASP A 328 16.17 -4.73 -9.80
CA ASP A 328 16.99 -4.06 -8.79
C ASP A 328 16.33 -3.21 -7.66
N ASN A 329 16.72 -3.54 -6.42
CA ASN A 329 16.58 -2.77 -5.18
C ASN A 329 15.32 -3.00 -4.33
N SER A 330 15.43 -2.66 -3.05
CA SER A 330 14.44 -2.90 -1.99
C SER A 330 13.05 -2.35 -2.31
N THR A 331 12.06 -3.26 -2.40
CA THR A 331 10.63 -2.90 -2.38
C THR A 331 10.15 -2.84 -0.94
N ARG A 332 9.57 -1.71 -0.53
CA ARG A 332 9.05 -1.49 0.83
C ARG A 332 7.54 -1.59 0.92
N THR A 333 6.83 -1.32 -0.17
CA THR A 333 5.36 -1.35 -0.21
C THR A 333 4.89 -1.84 -1.57
N VAL A 334 3.80 -2.60 -1.56
CA VAL A 334 3.02 -2.98 -2.74
C VAL A 334 1.54 -2.68 -2.48
N ALA A 335 0.84 -2.21 -3.49
CA ALA A 335 -0.61 -2.02 -3.48
C ALA A 335 -1.21 -2.52 -4.79
N LEU A 336 -2.45 -3.00 -4.74
CA LEU A 336 -3.17 -3.57 -5.88
C LEU A 336 -4.46 -2.83 -6.10
N ASP A 337 -4.75 -2.44 -7.34
CA ASP A 337 -6.08 -1.93 -7.69
C ASP A 337 -7.08 -3.05 -8.01
N ALA A 338 -8.32 -2.64 -8.30
CA ALA A 338 -9.42 -3.56 -8.62
C ALA A 338 -9.18 -4.37 -9.92
N ASP A 339 -8.33 -3.87 -10.82
CA ASP A 339 -7.96 -4.57 -12.06
C ASP A 339 -6.75 -5.50 -11.86
N GLY A 340 -6.12 -5.45 -10.68
CA GLY A 340 -4.94 -6.21 -10.29
C GLY A 340 -3.63 -5.61 -10.81
N ASN A 341 -3.63 -4.32 -11.19
CA ASN A 341 -2.39 -3.61 -11.45
C ASN A 341 -1.63 -3.40 -10.13
N ILE A 342 -0.31 -3.40 -10.26
CA ILE A 342 0.61 -3.47 -9.13
C ILE A 342 1.33 -2.14 -9.04
N PHE A 343 1.05 -1.42 -7.96
CA PHE A 343 1.82 -0.26 -7.54
C PHE A 343 2.85 -0.73 -6.53
N PHE A 344 4.10 -0.29 -6.69
CA PHE A 344 5.11 -0.59 -5.69
C PHE A 344 6.01 0.59 -5.44
N GLY A 345 6.41 0.72 -4.18
CA GLY A 345 7.30 1.76 -3.70
C GLY A 345 8.52 1.15 -2.99
N GLY A 346 9.59 1.93 -2.89
CA GLY A 346 10.79 1.50 -2.17
C GLY A 346 11.95 2.46 -2.35
N VAL A 347 13.16 1.90 -2.34
CA VAL A 347 14.41 2.64 -2.50
C VAL A 347 15.33 1.96 -3.49
N ARG A 348 16.05 2.75 -4.31
CA ARG A 348 17.10 2.28 -5.20
C ARG A 348 18.44 2.14 -4.45
N ALA A 349 19.40 1.41 -5.03
CA ALA A 349 20.73 1.25 -4.43
C ALA A 349 21.48 2.58 -4.24
N ASP A 350 21.17 3.60 -5.03
CA ASP A 350 21.72 4.95 -4.91
C ASP A 350 21.01 5.82 -3.85
N GLY A 351 20.00 5.27 -3.17
CA GLY A 351 19.21 5.95 -2.14
C GLY A 351 17.99 6.71 -2.67
N THR A 352 17.80 6.81 -3.99
CA THR A 352 16.64 7.49 -4.57
C THR A 352 15.35 6.69 -4.38
N GLY A 353 14.22 7.39 -4.29
CA GLY A 353 12.90 6.77 -4.23
C GLY A 353 12.53 6.05 -5.51
N ARG A 354 11.97 4.84 -5.37
CA ARG A 354 11.27 4.18 -6.48
C ARG A 354 9.78 4.22 -6.24
N PHE A 355 9.04 4.54 -7.29
CA PHE A 355 7.63 4.25 -7.43
C PHE A 355 7.40 3.82 -8.87
N ALA A 356 6.65 2.74 -9.08
CA ALA A 356 6.33 2.27 -10.42
C ALA A 356 5.02 1.47 -10.44
N LEU A 357 4.46 1.41 -11.63
CA LEU A 357 3.22 0.71 -11.96
C LEU A 357 3.54 -0.44 -12.92
N LEU A 358 3.06 -1.63 -12.58
CA LEU A 358 3.04 -2.77 -13.47
C LEU A 358 1.60 -3.18 -13.73
N ASN A 359 1.33 -3.64 -14.94
CA ASN A 359 0.12 -4.39 -15.22
C ASN A 359 0.09 -5.67 -14.36
N ARG A 360 -1.08 -6.30 -14.27
CA ARG A 360 -1.27 -7.58 -13.56
C ARG A 360 -0.32 -8.70 -14.00
N ASP A 361 0.23 -8.64 -15.23
CA ASP A 361 1.20 -9.60 -15.73
C ASP A 361 2.66 -9.26 -15.39
N GLY A 362 2.91 -8.17 -14.64
CA GLY A 362 4.22 -7.71 -14.21
C GLY A 362 5.00 -6.89 -15.22
N ARG A 363 4.41 -6.58 -16.38
CA ARG A 363 5.03 -5.66 -17.34
C ARG A 363 4.77 -4.23 -16.91
N ALA A 364 5.80 -3.38 -17.01
CA ALA A 364 5.62 -1.95 -16.88
C ALA A 364 4.47 -1.49 -17.79
N ASP A 365 3.51 -0.78 -17.23
CA ASP A 365 2.47 -0.16 -18.04
C ASP A 365 3.08 1.03 -18.76
N THR A 366 3.50 0.84 -20.01
CA THR A 366 4.13 1.91 -20.80
C THR A 366 3.14 2.99 -21.22
N SER A 367 1.84 2.82 -20.96
CA SER A 367 0.85 3.87 -21.17
C SER A 367 0.73 4.84 -20.00
N LEU A 368 1.34 4.51 -18.86
CA LEU A 368 1.43 5.35 -17.68
C LEU A 368 2.87 5.54 -17.24
N THR A 369 3.28 6.79 -17.00
CA THR A 369 4.58 7.06 -16.34
C THR A 369 4.38 7.74 -14.99
N THR A 370 5.37 7.62 -14.11
CA THR A 370 5.37 8.28 -12.79
C THR A 370 6.29 9.51 -12.76
N GLY A 371 6.77 9.96 -13.94
CA GLY A 371 7.80 10.98 -14.05
C GLY A 371 9.14 10.56 -13.41
N ALA A 372 9.89 11.53 -12.87
CA ALA A 372 11.12 11.29 -12.12
C ALA A 372 10.89 10.57 -10.78
N GLY A 373 9.65 10.59 -10.27
CA GLY A 373 9.24 9.95 -9.02
C GLY A 373 9.78 10.67 -7.78
N ALA A 374 9.87 9.92 -6.68
CA ALA A 374 10.31 10.40 -5.38
C ALA A 374 11.85 10.45 -5.28
N ASP A 375 12.41 11.49 -4.63
CA ASP A 375 13.86 11.60 -4.39
C ASP A 375 14.37 10.75 -3.22
N GLY A 376 13.48 10.24 -2.38
CA GLY A 376 13.76 9.37 -1.23
C GLY A 376 12.78 8.21 -1.12
N SER A 377 12.97 7.32 -0.14
CA SER A 377 12.20 6.08 -0.05
C SER A 377 10.68 6.30 0.04
N VAL A 378 9.93 5.51 -0.73
CA VAL A 378 8.49 5.34 -0.55
C VAL A 378 8.29 4.14 0.38
N ASN A 379 7.75 4.39 1.57
CA ASN A 379 7.59 3.39 2.62
C ASN A 379 6.21 2.73 2.59
N SER A 380 5.19 3.45 2.15
CA SER A 380 3.81 2.97 2.10
C SER A 380 3.06 3.59 0.94
N ALA A 381 2.15 2.83 0.35
CA ALA A 381 1.21 3.28 -0.65
C ALA A 381 -0.19 2.78 -0.28
N ALA A 382 -1.20 3.61 -0.51
CA ALA A 382 -2.61 3.23 -0.37
C ALA A 382 -3.39 3.72 -1.59
N LEU A 383 -4.39 2.95 -2.00
CA LEU A 383 -5.32 3.32 -3.06
C LEU A 383 -6.59 3.90 -2.45
N ASP A 384 -7.05 4.97 -3.06
CA ASP A 384 -8.37 5.56 -2.83
C ASP A 384 -9.40 4.93 -3.78
N ALA A 385 -10.68 5.04 -3.45
CA ALA A 385 -11.79 4.47 -4.22
C ALA A 385 -11.92 5.08 -5.64
N ASP A 386 -11.35 6.26 -5.86
CA ASP A 386 -11.29 6.92 -7.17
C ASP A 386 -10.06 6.49 -8.01
N GLY A 387 -9.22 5.60 -7.49
CA GLY A 387 -7.98 5.14 -8.13
C GLY A 387 -6.79 6.08 -7.94
N ALA A 388 -6.93 7.12 -7.12
CA ALA A 388 -5.79 7.93 -6.68
C ALA A 388 -4.91 7.13 -5.71
N LEU A 389 -3.64 7.51 -5.67
CA LEU A 389 -2.64 6.89 -4.80
C LEU A 389 -2.18 7.86 -3.75
N LEU A 390 -2.25 7.46 -2.49
CA LEU A 390 -1.56 8.14 -1.40
C LEU A 390 -0.22 7.46 -1.16
N LEU A 391 0.88 8.21 -1.27
CA LEU A 391 2.22 7.73 -0.96
C LEU A 391 2.74 8.40 0.31
N GLY A 392 3.39 7.61 1.16
CA GLY A 392 4.11 8.08 2.34
C GLY A 392 5.53 7.54 2.39
N GLY A 393 6.48 8.33 2.89
CA GLY A 393 7.87 7.89 2.97
C GLY A 393 8.86 8.87 3.60
N ASP A 394 10.07 8.89 3.04
CA ASP A 394 11.20 9.74 3.45
C ASP A 394 11.62 10.73 2.35
N PHE A 395 10.84 10.84 1.28
CA PHE A 395 11.09 11.76 0.18
C PHE A 395 10.79 13.21 0.57
N THR A 396 11.50 14.13 -0.05
CA THR A 396 11.30 15.58 0.07
C THR A 396 10.78 16.22 -1.21
N THR A 397 10.91 15.50 -2.33
CA THR A 397 10.34 15.90 -3.60
C THR A 397 9.71 14.72 -4.33
N PHE A 398 8.71 15.03 -5.17
CA PHE A 398 8.14 14.11 -6.13
C PHE A 398 8.09 14.82 -7.48
N ASN A 399 8.65 14.22 -8.53
CA ASN A 399 8.81 14.86 -9.84
C ASN A 399 9.52 16.22 -9.81
N GLY A 400 10.39 16.43 -8.80
CA GLY A 400 11.13 17.68 -8.59
C GLY A 400 10.34 18.78 -7.88
N GLU A 401 9.06 18.56 -7.61
CA GLU A 401 8.22 19.45 -6.81
C GLU A 401 8.33 19.11 -5.32
N SER A 402 8.28 20.13 -4.46
CA SER A 402 8.44 19.95 -3.01
C SER A 402 7.24 19.21 -2.43
N HIS A 403 7.50 18.03 -1.88
CA HIS A 403 6.51 17.22 -1.16
C HIS A 403 7.19 16.60 0.06
N SER A 404 6.87 17.08 1.25
CA SER A 404 7.47 16.59 2.48
C SER A 404 6.81 15.29 2.93
N ARG A 405 7.30 14.17 2.39
CA ARG A 405 7.04 12.78 2.83
C ARG A 405 5.64 12.22 2.61
N VAL A 406 4.75 13.01 2.03
CA VAL A 406 3.41 12.59 1.61
C VAL A 406 3.08 13.24 0.27
N VAL A 407 2.45 12.47 -0.63
CA VAL A 407 1.90 12.97 -1.88
C VAL A 407 0.68 12.14 -2.28
N ARG A 408 -0.40 12.80 -2.70
CA ARG A 408 -1.52 12.15 -3.39
C ARG A 408 -1.31 12.29 -4.89
N LEU A 409 -1.38 11.17 -5.62
CA LEU A 409 -1.21 11.13 -7.07
C LEU A 409 -2.54 10.79 -7.73
N THR A 410 -2.87 11.52 -8.79
CA THR A 410 -4.03 11.26 -9.65
C THR A 410 -3.58 11.01 -11.08
N LEU A 411 -4.44 10.34 -11.84
CA LEU A 411 -4.23 10.15 -13.26
C LEU A 411 -4.42 11.49 -13.99
N GLN A 412 -3.39 11.93 -14.70
CA GLN A 412 -3.40 13.20 -15.42
C GLN A 412 -2.95 13.02 -16.86
N VAL A 413 -3.49 13.87 -17.72
CA VAL A 413 -3.20 13.90 -19.16
C VAL A 413 -2.33 15.13 -19.40
N VAL A 414 -1.05 14.91 -19.71
CA VAL A 414 -0.04 15.98 -19.82
C VAL A 414 0.51 16.09 -21.24
N PRO A 415 0.69 17.31 -21.78
CA PRO A 415 1.29 17.50 -23.10
C PRO A 415 2.74 16.99 -23.13
N HIS A 416 3.18 16.46 -24.28
CA HIS A 416 4.58 16.12 -24.52
C HIS A 416 5.51 17.34 -24.54
#